data_AF-A0A2U1NAR1-F1
#
_entry.id   AF-A0A2U1NAR1-F1
#
_cell.length_a   1.000
_cell.length_b   1.000
_cell.length_c   1.000
_cell.angle_alpha   90.00
_cell.angle_beta   90.00
_cell.angle_gamma   90.00
#
_symmetry.space_group_name_H-M   'P 1'
#
loop_
_entity.id
_entity.type
_entity.pdbx_description
1 polymer ?
#
loop_
_entity_poly.entity_id
_entity_poly.type
_entity_poly.pdbx_seq_one_letter_code
_entity_poly.pdbx_strand_id
1 'polypeptide(L)'
;MMKSPFRKVRGLHKRHRRDLQRSFVQLDELSLASQDMQDMRDCYDSLLSAAASTTNNAYEFSESLQEMGDCLLEKTALTDDEDSGRVLLMLGKAQLEIQKLVDNYRSHISQTITNPSESLLNELRIVEDMKKDCDDKRSEMIIYFFKFLTRLSGWILHPNHMILAASGLAAVFTGVVPSMPLG
;
A
#
# COMPACT_ATOMS: atom_id res chain seq x y z
N MET A 1 13.73 61.60 3.90
CA MET A 1 13.43 61.15 2.52
C MET A 1 13.89 59.71 2.36
N MET A 2 12.94 58.80 2.07
CA MET A 2 13.15 57.35 2.07
C MET A 2 13.96 56.88 0.85
N LYS A 3 14.80 55.87 1.10
CA LYS A 3 15.71 55.19 0.17
C LYS A 3 14.92 54.24 -0.74
N SER A 4 15.19 54.20 -2.04
CA SER A 4 14.76 53.08 -2.90
C SER A 4 15.97 52.24 -3.31
N PRO A 5 15.90 50.91 -3.21
CA PRO A 5 16.79 50.03 -3.94
C PRO A 5 15.98 49.23 -4.95
N PHE A 6 16.12 49.56 -6.24
CA PHE A 6 15.69 48.68 -7.33
C PHE A 6 16.53 47.39 -7.28
N ARG A 7 15.98 46.33 -6.68
CA ARG A 7 16.55 44.98 -6.77
C ARG A 7 16.11 44.32 -8.06
N LYS A 8 17.12 44.03 -8.88
CA LYS A 8 17.09 43.25 -10.11
C LYS A 8 16.46 41.87 -9.87
N VAL A 9 15.26 41.63 -10.40
CA VAL A 9 14.62 40.31 -10.40
C VAL A 9 15.26 39.46 -11.50
N ARG A 10 16.35 38.77 -11.18
CA ARG A 10 16.86 37.63 -11.97
C ARG A 10 16.70 36.37 -11.14
N GLY A 11 15.76 35.48 -11.51
CA GLY A 11 15.67 34.19 -10.82
C GLY A 11 14.46 33.27 -11.05
N LEU A 12 13.46 33.60 -11.88
CA LEU A 12 12.26 32.74 -11.99
C LEU A 12 12.44 31.42 -12.76
N HIS A 13 13.43 31.29 -13.67
CA HIS A 13 13.58 30.07 -14.46
C HIS A 13 14.27 28.89 -13.75
N LYS A 14 15.02 29.12 -12.65
CA LYS A 14 15.71 28.04 -11.91
C LYS A 14 14.88 27.43 -10.75
N ARG A 15 13.80 28.07 -10.32
CA ARG A 15 12.89 27.50 -9.29
C ARG A 15 11.96 26.47 -9.91
N HIS A 16 11.30 26.81 -11.01
CA HIS A 16 10.32 25.94 -11.65
C HIS A 16 10.87 24.56 -12.08
N ARG A 17 12.11 24.51 -12.61
CA ARG A 17 12.77 23.24 -12.97
C ARG A 17 13.04 22.33 -11.76
N ARG A 18 13.35 22.90 -10.60
CA ARG A 18 13.57 22.13 -9.35
C ARG A 18 12.26 21.65 -8.75
N ASP A 19 11.19 22.44 -8.87
CA ASP A 19 9.86 22.08 -8.36
C ASP A 19 9.22 20.97 -9.19
N LEU A 20 9.32 21.00 -10.52
CA LEU A 20 8.89 19.89 -11.40
C LEU A 20 9.69 18.61 -11.17
N GLN A 21 11.02 18.73 -10.98
CA GLN A 21 11.86 17.58 -10.70
C GLN A 21 11.51 16.94 -9.34
N ARG A 22 11.19 17.77 -8.34
CA ARG A 22 10.72 17.31 -7.03
C ARG A 22 9.35 16.64 -7.10
N SER A 23 8.40 17.17 -7.87
CA SER A 23 7.10 16.52 -8.05
C SER A 23 7.20 15.19 -8.79
N PHE A 24 8.12 15.07 -9.75
CA PHE A 24 8.33 13.82 -10.48
C PHE A 24 8.96 12.74 -9.58
N VAL A 25 9.94 13.11 -8.76
CA VAL A 25 10.53 12.22 -7.73
C VAL A 25 9.46 11.77 -6.72
N GLN A 26 8.58 12.67 -6.28
CA GLN A 26 7.50 12.29 -5.35
C GLN A 26 6.45 11.35 -5.98
N LEU A 27 6.16 11.49 -7.27
CA LEU A 27 5.26 10.56 -7.97
C LEU A 27 5.89 9.17 -8.15
N ASP A 28 7.19 9.12 -8.42
CA ASP A 28 7.96 7.88 -8.54
C ASP A 28 8.04 7.16 -7.18
N GLU A 29 8.33 7.89 -6.10
CA GLU A 29 8.32 7.37 -4.73
C GLU A 29 6.93 6.82 -4.33
N LEU A 30 5.84 7.50 -4.71
CA LEU A 30 4.47 7.04 -4.47
C LEU A 30 4.10 5.80 -5.29
N SER A 31 4.61 5.71 -6.53
CA SER A 31 4.43 4.53 -7.38
C SER A 31 5.17 3.33 -6.78
N LEU A 32 6.40 3.54 -6.30
CA LEU A 32 7.17 2.50 -5.63
C LEU A 32 6.49 2.05 -4.34
N ALA A 33 6.10 2.98 -3.46
CA ALA A 33 5.38 2.65 -2.23
C ALA A 33 4.06 1.91 -2.50
N SER A 34 3.39 2.22 -3.62
CA SER A 34 2.19 1.49 -4.04
C SER A 34 2.47 0.05 -4.43
N GLN A 35 3.59 -0.19 -5.12
CA GLN A 35 4.02 -1.55 -5.45
C GLN A 35 4.43 -2.29 -4.18
N ASP A 36 5.19 -1.66 -3.29
CA ASP A 36 5.60 -2.25 -2.01
C ASP A 36 4.39 -2.67 -1.17
N MET A 37 3.31 -1.87 -1.14
CA MET A 37 2.06 -2.24 -0.45
C MET A 37 1.41 -3.49 -1.05
N GLN A 38 1.38 -3.60 -2.37
CA GLN A 38 0.85 -4.80 -3.04
C GLN A 38 1.71 -6.02 -2.74
N ASP A 39 3.03 -5.89 -2.80
CA ASP A 39 3.96 -6.98 -2.51
C ASP A 39 3.84 -7.43 -1.03
N MET A 40 3.67 -6.48 -0.10
CA MET A 40 3.41 -6.79 1.32
C MET A 40 2.09 -7.55 1.50
N ARG A 41 1.02 -7.12 0.81
CA ARG A 41 -0.28 -7.79 0.84
C ARG A 41 -0.18 -9.23 0.36
N ASP A 42 0.46 -9.44 -0.79
CA ASP A 42 0.63 -10.78 -1.38
C ASP A 42 1.50 -11.69 -0.49
N CYS A 43 2.49 -11.11 0.20
CA CYS A 43 3.29 -11.80 1.19
C CYS A 43 2.44 -12.27 2.39
N TYR A 44 1.61 -11.41 2.97
CA TYR A 44 0.73 -11.80 4.09
C TYR A 44 -0.35 -12.80 3.68
N ASP A 45 -0.96 -12.65 2.49
CA ASP A 45 -1.91 -13.62 1.96
C ASP A 45 -1.27 -15.02 1.81
N SER A 46 -0.03 -15.07 1.27
CA SER A 46 0.74 -16.31 1.15
C SER A 46 1.11 -16.91 2.50
N LEU A 47 1.52 -16.07 3.45
CA LEU A 47 1.85 -16.49 4.82
C LEU A 47 0.62 -17.07 5.54
N LEU A 48 -0.55 -16.42 5.41
CA LEU A 48 -1.81 -16.90 5.96
C LEU A 48 -2.24 -18.23 5.35
N SER A 49 -2.08 -18.39 4.03
CA SER A 49 -2.35 -19.66 3.34
C SER A 49 -1.45 -20.79 3.87
N ALA A 50 -0.15 -20.52 4.02
CA ALA A 50 0.81 -21.48 4.58
C ALA A 50 0.52 -21.81 6.06
N ALA A 51 0.16 -20.80 6.85
CA ALA A 51 -0.24 -20.97 8.25
C ALA A 51 -1.50 -21.84 8.36
N ALA A 52 -2.52 -21.58 7.54
CA ALA A 52 -3.75 -22.38 7.53
C ALA A 52 -3.48 -23.84 7.15
N SER A 53 -2.68 -24.09 6.09
CA SER A 53 -2.28 -25.45 5.72
C SER A 53 -1.52 -26.15 6.86
N THR A 54 -0.59 -25.44 7.51
CA THR A 54 0.18 -25.99 8.63
C THR A 54 -0.71 -26.32 9.82
N THR A 55 -1.63 -25.42 10.19
CA THR A 55 -2.56 -25.62 11.31
C THR A 55 -3.54 -26.77 11.05
N ASN A 56 -3.98 -26.95 9.80
CA ASN A 56 -4.84 -28.07 9.41
C ASN A 56 -4.09 -29.41 9.46
N ASN A 57 -2.88 -29.48 8.90
CA ASN A 57 -2.07 -30.69 8.97
C ASN A 57 -1.71 -31.04 10.41
N ALA A 58 -1.38 -30.04 11.24
CA ALA A 58 -1.14 -30.23 12.66
C ALA A 58 -2.39 -30.69 13.40
N TYR A 59 -3.58 -30.24 13.00
CA TYR A 59 -4.84 -30.73 13.57
C TYR A 59 -5.04 -32.20 13.27
N GLU A 60 -4.95 -32.60 12.00
CA GLU A 60 -5.11 -34.00 11.58
C GLU A 60 -4.08 -34.91 12.26
N PHE A 61 -2.85 -34.43 12.42
CA PHE A 61 -1.82 -35.15 13.17
C PHE A 61 -2.17 -35.26 14.66
N SER A 62 -2.70 -34.20 15.28
CA SER A 62 -3.16 -34.22 16.67
C SER A 62 -4.27 -35.24 16.90
N GLU A 63 -5.28 -35.29 16.01
CA GLU A 63 -6.36 -36.28 16.07
C GLU A 63 -5.80 -37.71 15.92
N SER A 64 -4.86 -37.92 14.99
CA SER A 64 -4.21 -39.23 14.81
C SER A 64 -3.42 -39.68 16.05
N LEU A 65 -2.75 -38.74 16.73
CA LEU A 65 -2.05 -39.01 17.99
C LEU A 65 -3.01 -39.36 19.11
N GLN A 66 -4.16 -38.67 19.17
CA GLN A 66 -5.20 -38.94 20.15
C GLN A 66 -5.78 -40.36 19.96
N GLU A 67 -6.22 -40.69 18.73
CA GLU A 67 -6.79 -42.00 18.41
C GLU A 67 -5.81 -43.14 18.72
N MET A 68 -4.53 -42.97 18.34
CA MET A 68 -3.48 -43.95 18.63
C MET A 68 -3.22 -44.07 20.15
N GLY A 69 -3.16 -42.93 20.85
CA GLY A 69 -2.97 -42.89 22.30
C GLY A 69 -4.07 -43.63 23.03
N ASP A 70 -5.33 -43.33 22.70
CA ASP A 70 -6.51 -43.97 23.29
C ASP A 70 -6.54 -45.47 22.97
N CYS A 71 -6.24 -45.86 21.74
CA CYS A 71 -6.16 -47.28 21.34
C CYS A 71 -5.10 -48.06 22.15
N LEU A 72 -3.91 -47.47 22.38
CA LEU A 72 -2.85 -48.10 23.17
C LEU A 72 -3.25 -48.24 24.64
N LEU A 73 -3.92 -47.24 25.20
CA LEU A 73 -4.42 -47.26 26.57
C LEU A 73 -5.55 -48.29 26.75
N GLU A 74 -6.47 -48.38 25.80
CA GLU A 74 -7.51 -49.42 25.79
C GLU A 74 -6.88 -50.81 25.71
N LYS A 75 -5.91 -51.01 24.80
CA LYS A 75 -5.22 -52.30 24.64
C LYS A 75 -4.45 -52.73 25.89
N THR A 76 -3.93 -51.77 26.66
CA THR A 76 -3.28 -52.03 27.95
C THR A 76 -4.23 -52.72 28.92
N ALA A 77 -5.51 -52.33 28.96
CA ALA A 77 -6.50 -52.91 29.87
C ALA A 77 -6.88 -54.36 29.50
N LEU A 78 -6.59 -54.77 28.27
CA LEU A 78 -6.94 -56.09 27.71
C LEU A 78 -5.76 -57.06 27.67
N THR A 79 -4.57 -56.66 28.11
CA THR A 79 -3.36 -57.50 28.04
C THR A 79 -3.08 -58.20 29.38
N ASP A 80 -2.91 -59.52 29.33
CA ASP A 80 -2.57 -60.34 30.49
C ASP A 80 -1.04 -60.35 30.78
N ASP A 81 -0.23 -59.85 29.84
CA ASP A 81 1.22 -59.74 29.99
C ASP A 81 1.62 -58.41 30.66
N GLU A 82 2.17 -58.49 31.87
CA GLU A 82 2.47 -57.32 32.70
C GLU A 82 3.49 -56.38 32.04
N ASP A 83 4.53 -56.95 31.42
CA ASP A 83 5.60 -56.16 30.78
C ASP A 83 5.09 -55.44 29.52
N SER A 84 4.39 -56.15 28.64
CA SER A 84 3.75 -55.52 27.47
C SER A 84 2.72 -54.47 27.87
N GLY A 85 1.92 -54.73 28.91
CA GLY A 85 0.96 -53.76 29.44
C GLY A 85 1.62 -52.47 29.92
N ARG A 86 2.74 -52.58 30.64
CA ARG A 86 3.52 -51.41 31.08
C ARG A 86 4.05 -50.59 29.90
N VAL A 87 4.57 -51.25 28.87
CA VAL A 87 5.09 -50.58 27.67
C VAL A 87 3.97 -49.88 26.90
N LEU A 88 2.84 -50.55 26.68
CA LEU A 88 1.66 -49.96 26.00
C LEU A 88 1.12 -48.75 26.75
N LEU A 89 1.06 -48.81 28.08
CA LEU A 89 0.67 -47.68 28.93
C LEU A 89 1.59 -46.47 28.74
N MET A 90 2.91 -46.70 28.73
CA MET A 90 3.90 -45.64 28.54
C MET A 90 3.79 -45.03 27.14
N LEU A 91 3.62 -45.86 26.10
CA LEU A 91 3.45 -45.40 24.73
C LEU A 91 2.16 -44.58 24.57
N GLY A 92 1.03 -45.06 25.08
CA GLY A 92 -0.25 -44.34 25.00
C GLY A 92 -0.17 -42.96 25.67
N LYS A 93 0.41 -42.89 26.88
CA LYS A 93 0.65 -41.60 27.56
C LYS A 93 1.58 -40.68 26.76
N ALA A 94 2.64 -41.23 26.17
CA ALA A 94 3.55 -40.44 25.35
C ALA A 94 2.85 -39.84 24.12
N GLN A 95 1.97 -40.59 23.45
CA GLN A 95 1.18 -40.08 22.32
C GLN A 95 0.30 -38.89 22.73
N LEU A 96 -0.40 -39.00 23.87
CA LEU A 96 -1.26 -37.92 24.38
C LEU A 96 -0.46 -36.69 24.84
N GLU A 97 0.76 -36.85 25.35
CA GLU A 97 1.62 -35.70 25.64
C GLU A 97 2.12 -35.02 24.36
N ILE A 98 2.44 -35.77 23.30
CA ILE A 98 2.81 -35.20 22.00
C ILE A 98 1.61 -34.46 21.39
N GLN A 99 0.39 -35.03 21.48
CA GLN A 99 -0.84 -34.37 21.05
C GLN A 99 -0.98 -32.97 21.67
N LYS A 100 -0.82 -32.85 22.99
CA LYS A 100 -0.89 -31.55 23.70
C LYS A 100 0.14 -30.55 23.17
N LEU A 101 1.36 -31.01 22.86
CA LEU A 101 2.39 -30.15 22.28
C LEU A 101 2.00 -29.66 20.88
N VAL A 102 1.41 -30.53 20.06
CA VAL A 102 0.93 -30.18 18.71
C VAL A 102 -0.24 -29.19 18.79
N ASP A 103 -1.19 -29.38 19.72
CA ASP A 103 -2.29 -28.45 19.93
C ASP A 103 -1.81 -27.08 20.42
N ASN A 104 -0.82 -27.04 21.33
CA ASN A 104 -0.19 -25.80 21.73
C ASN A 104 0.52 -25.12 20.55
N TYR A 105 1.23 -25.88 19.71
CA TYR A 105 1.86 -25.35 18.50
C TYR A 105 0.83 -24.71 17.55
N ARG A 106 -0.34 -25.33 17.36
CA ARG A 106 -1.44 -24.74 16.57
C ARG A 106 -1.94 -23.42 17.17
N SER A 107 -2.12 -23.38 18.49
CA SER A 107 -2.49 -22.15 19.19
C SER A 107 -1.44 -21.05 18.98
N HIS A 108 -0.14 -21.41 19.03
CA HIS A 108 0.95 -20.48 18.77
C HIS A 108 0.95 -19.96 17.33
N ILE A 109 0.69 -20.78 16.32
CA ILE A 109 0.54 -20.31 14.92
C ILE A 109 -0.55 -19.24 14.86
N SER A 110 -1.72 -19.49 15.46
CA SER A 110 -2.80 -18.50 15.46
C SER A 110 -2.39 -17.19 16.14
N GLN A 111 -1.78 -17.27 17.32
CA GLN A 111 -1.40 -16.09 18.11
C GLN A 111 -0.26 -15.28 17.52
N THR A 112 0.70 -15.93 16.85
CA THR A 112 1.97 -15.30 16.42
C THR A 112 2.05 -15.06 14.92
N ILE A 113 1.26 -15.77 14.11
CA ILE A 113 1.26 -15.64 12.65
C ILE A 113 -0.10 -15.16 12.16
N THR A 114 -1.19 -15.89 12.43
CA THR A 114 -2.51 -15.58 11.86
C THR A 114 -3.03 -14.23 12.33
N ASN A 115 -3.20 -14.03 13.64
CA ASN A 115 -3.82 -12.82 14.16
C ASN A 115 -3.01 -11.55 13.84
N PRO A 116 -1.67 -11.53 13.96
CA PRO A 116 -0.88 -10.37 13.57
C PRO A 116 -0.95 -10.08 12.06
N SER A 117 -0.91 -11.11 11.21
CA SER A 117 -0.97 -10.94 9.75
C SER A 117 -2.33 -10.41 9.29
N GLU A 118 -3.43 -10.91 9.86
CA GLU A 118 -4.78 -10.41 9.60
C GLU A 118 -4.93 -8.94 10.02
N SER A 119 -4.40 -8.59 11.20
CA SER A 119 -4.39 -7.20 11.66
C SER A 119 -3.61 -6.28 10.71
N LEU A 120 -2.45 -6.73 10.23
CA LEU A 120 -1.61 -5.97 9.29
C LEU A 120 -2.26 -5.82 7.92
N LEU A 121 -2.94 -6.86 7.42
CA LEU A 121 -3.74 -6.78 6.20
C LEU A 121 -4.89 -5.78 6.33
N ASN A 122 -5.54 -5.71 7.50
CA ASN A 122 -6.56 -4.71 7.75
C ASN A 122 -6.00 -3.27 7.70
N GLU A 123 -4.85 -3.03 8.32
CA GLU A 123 -4.18 -1.73 8.25
C GLU A 123 -3.73 -1.38 6.82
N LEU A 124 -3.17 -2.35 6.07
CA LEU A 124 -2.82 -2.17 4.66
C LEU A 124 -4.04 -1.76 3.82
N ARG A 125 -5.17 -2.43 4.03
CA ARG A 125 -6.43 -2.10 3.35
C ARG A 125 -6.88 -0.66 3.62
N ILE A 126 -6.75 -0.18 4.86
CA ILE A 126 -7.07 1.23 5.18
C ILE A 126 -6.19 2.18 4.37
N VAL A 127 -4.89 1.90 4.26
CA VAL A 127 -3.96 2.74 3.48
C VAL A 127 -4.29 2.68 1.98
N GLU A 128 -4.65 1.52 1.44
CA GLU A 128 -5.10 1.36 0.05
C GLU A 128 -6.35 2.20 -0.24
N ASP A 129 -7.33 2.18 0.66
CA ASP A 129 -8.55 2.98 0.54
C ASP A 129 -8.25 4.48 0.60
N MET A 130 -7.35 4.92 1.50
CA MET A 130 -6.90 6.31 1.58
C MET A 130 -6.18 6.76 0.31
N LYS A 131 -5.34 5.89 -0.27
CA LYS A 131 -4.66 6.16 -1.53
C LYS A 131 -5.68 6.31 -2.66
N LYS A 132 -6.67 5.42 -2.73
CA LYS A 132 -7.74 5.45 -3.73
C LYS A 132 -8.49 6.79 -3.70
N ASP A 133 -8.92 7.24 -2.52
CA ASP A 133 -9.59 8.54 -2.35
C ASP A 133 -8.70 9.71 -2.83
N CYS A 134 -7.39 9.64 -2.58
CA CYS A 134 -6.44 10.65 -3.06
C CYS A 134 -6.32 10.65 -4.60
N ASP A 135 -6.28 9.48 -5.22
CA ASP A 135 -6.20 9.32 -6.67
C ASP A 135 -7.49 9.78 -7.37
N ASP A 136 -8.66 9.52 -6.76
CA ASP A 136 -9.95 10.00 -7.24
C ASP A 136 -10.02 11.55 -7.21
N LYS A 137 -9.63 12.18 -6.09
CA LYS A 137 -9.54 13.64 -5.97
C LYS A 137 -8.57 14.25 -6.98
N ARG A 138 -7.42 13.61 -7.22
CA ARG A 138 -6.44 14.06 -8.24
C ARG A 138 -7.07 14.01 -9.62
N SER A 139 -7.78 12.93 -9.94
CA SER A 139 -8.45 12.75 -11.22
C SER A 139 -9.54 13.81 -11.46
N GLU A 140 -10.34 14.10 -10.43
CA GLU A 140 -11.30 15.20 -10.48
C GLU A 140 -10.63 16.55 -10.74
N MET A 141 -9.55 16.87 -10.01
CA MET A 141 -8.79 18.11 -10.21
C MET A 141 -8.30 18.25 -11.66
N ILE A 142 -7.76 17.17 -12.24
CA ILE A 142 -7.29 17.15 -13.63
C ILE A 142 -8.46 17.44 -14.57
N ILE A 143 -9.61 16.80 -14.38
CA ILE A 143 -10.81 17.02 -15.20
C ILE A 143 -11.28 18.49 -15.12
N TYR A 144 -11.34 19.06 -13.91
CA TYR A 144 -11.72 20.47 -13.73
C TYR A 144 -10.75 21.42 -14.42
N PHE A 145 -9.44 21.14 -14.34
CA PHE A 145 -8.43 21.93 -15.01
C PHE A 145 -8.55 21.87 -16.53
N PHE A 146 -8.78 20.68 -17.10
CA PHE A 146 -9.05 20.53 -18.53
C PHE A 146 -10.31 21.31 -18.96
N LYS A 147 -11.41 21.23 -18.20
CA LYS A 147 -12.62 22.02 -18.45
C LYS A 147 -12.38 23.53 -18.39
N PHE A 148 -11.53 23.98 -17.47
CA PHE A 148 -11.13 25.38 -17.38
C PHE A 148 -10.33 25.81 -18.63
N LEU A 149 -9.33 25.02 -19.03
CA LEU A 149 -8.52 25.30 -20.21
C LEU A 149 -9.35 25.34 -21.50
N THR A 150 -10.30 24.41 -21.68
CA THR A 150 -11.19 24.42 -22.86
C THR A 150 -12.11 25.63 -22.88
N ARG A 151 -12.60 26.08 -21.71
CA ARG A 151 -13.39 27.31 -21.62
C ARG A 151 -12.55 28.56 -21.88
N LEU A 152 -11.31 28.59 -21.39
CA LEU A 152 -10.37 29.69 -21.62
C LEU A 152 -9.97 29.79 -23.10
N SER A 153 -9.67 28.66 -23.75
CA SER A 153 -9.34 28.66 -25.18
C SER A 153 -10.53 29.10 -26.04
N GLY A 154 -11.75 28.69 -25.70
CA GLY A 154 -12.97 29.19 -26.35
C GLY A 154 -13.17 30.70 -26.21
N TRP A 155 -12.80 31.28 -25.05
CA TRP A 155 -12.80 32.73 -24.83
C TRP A 155 -11.75 33.45 -25.68
N ILE A 156 -10.54 32.89 -25.79
CA ILE A 156 -9.43 33.44 -26.58
C ILE A 156 -9.73 33.39 -28.10
N LEU A 157 -10.36 32.32 -28.57
CA LEU A 157 -10.72 32.14 -29.98
C LEU A 157 -12.02 32.86 -30.40
N HIS A 158 -12.71 33.54 -29.50
CA HIS A 158 -13.96 34.22 -29.84
C HIS A 158 -13.69 35.47 -30.70
N PRO A 159 -14.43 35.71 -31.81
CA PRO A 159 -14.11 36.76 -32.79
C PRO A 159 -14.04 38.18 -32.22
N ASN A 160 -14.78 38.46 -31.15
CA ASN A 160 -14.79 39.77 -30.48
C ASN A 160 -13.54 40.03 -29.62
N HIS A 161 -12.77 38.99 -29.24
CA HIS A 161 -11.54 39.10 -28.44
C HIS A 161 -10.25 38.86 -29.24
N MET A 162 -10.33 38.27 -30.44
CA MET A 162 -9.17 38.09 -31.34
C MET A 162 -8.49 39.41 -31.73
N ILE A 163 -9.24 40.52 -31.80
CA ILE A 163 -8.72 41.84 -32.17
C ILE A 163 -7.79 42.42 -31.08
N LEU A 164 -8.05 42.12 -29.80
CA LEU A 164 -7.25 42.63 -28.68
C LEU A 164 -5.94 41.85 -28.47
N ALA A 165 -5.92 40.55 -28.78
CA ALA A 165 -4.72 39.73 -28.65
C ALA A 165 -3.70 39.98 -29.78
N ALA A 166 -4.18 40.21 -31.01
CA ALA A 166 -3.33 40.52 -32.16
C ALA A 166 -2.63 41.89 -32.04
N SER A 167 -3.27 42.87 -31.39
CA SER A 167 -2.72 44.22 -31.18
C SER A 167 -1.67 44.29 -30.06
N GLY A 168 -1.78 43.45 -29.02
CA GLY A 168 -0.81 43.37 -27.93
C GLY A 168 0.49 42.63 -28.28
N LEU A 169 0.41 41.54 -29.06
CA LEU A 169 1.60 40.76 -29.45
C LEU A 169 2.45 41.43 -30.53
N ALA A 170 1.85 42.24 -31.41
CA ALA A 170 2.59 43.00 -32.42
C ALA A 170 3.52 44.08 -31.81
N ALA A 171 3.13 44.68 -30.68
CA ALA A 171 3.93 45.67 -29.97
C ALA A 171 5.16 45.08 -29.25
N VAL A 172 5.09 43.80 -28.85
CA VAL A 172 6.20 43.10 -28.16
C VAL A 172 7.24 42.55 -29.14
N PHE A 173 6.84 42.21 -30.37
CA PHE A 173 7.74 41.58 -31.35
C PHE A 173 8.42 42.55 -32.33
N THR A 174 7.93 43.79 -32.50
CA THR A 174 8.48 44.72 -33.51
C THR A 174 9.51 45.72 -32.99
N GLY A 175 9.71 45.85 -31.67
CA GLY A 175 10.79 46.68 -31.11
C GLY A 175 10.74 48.17 -31.51
N VAL A 176 9.59 48.69 -31.95
CA VAL A 176 9.41 50.11 -32.25
C VAL A 176 8.80 50.79 -31.04
N VAL A 177 9.63 51.55 -30.32
CA VAL A 177 9.18 52.52 -29.31
C VAL A 177 8.43 53.64 -30.06
N PRO A 178 7.19 54.00 -29.70
CA PRO A 178 6.55 55.16 -30.27
C PRO A 178 7.27 56.42 -29.74
N SER A 179 7.99 57.10 -30.61
CA SER A 179 8.50 58.44 -30.36
C SER A 179 7.34 59.43 -30.25
N MET A 180 7.13 60.01 -29.07
CA MET A 180 6.22 61.13 -28.87
C MET A 180 6.76 62.39 -29.56
N PRO A 181 5.93 63.19 -30.27
CA PRO A 181 6.35 64.49 -30.74
C PRO A 181 6.39 65.48 -29.56
N LEU A 182 7.55 66.10 -29.39
CA LEU A 182 7.68 67.39 -28.70
C LEU A 182 7.42 68.47 -29.74
N GLY A 183 6.35 69.23 -29.55
CA GLY A 183 5.93 70.36 -30.37
C GLY A 183 4.59 70.87 -29.89
#